data_AF-A0A1I0K8Y6-F1
#
_entry.id   AF-A0A1I0K8Y6-F1
#
_cell.length_a   1.000
_cell.length_b   1.000
_cell.length_c   1.000
_cell.angle_alpha   90.00
_cell.angle_beta   90.00
_cell.angle_gamma   90.00
#
_symmetry.space_group_name_H-M   'P 1'
#
loop_
_entity.id
_entity.type
_entity.pdbx_description
1 polymer ?
#
loop_
_entity_poly.entity_id
_entity_poly.type
_entity_poly.pdbx_seq_one_letter_code
_entity_poly.pdbx_strand_id
1 'polypeptide(L)' 'MRVTTSKSKNSESFYITRSYVGANGKTTSTTVRKLGSLKYLSDMLGTDRDGVMVWAKEQARI' A
#
# COMPACT_ATOMS: atom_id res chain seq x y z
N MET A 1 -5.24 4.07 -8.05
CA MET A 1 -5.50 3.17 -6.88
C MET A 1 -5.05 3.90 -5.61
N ARG A 2 -5.13 3.30 -4.41
CA ARG A 2 -4.60 3.92 -3.18
C ARG A 2 -3.64 3.00 -2.45
N VAL A 3 -2.67 3.58 -1.74
CA VAL A 3 -1.82 2.84 -0.82
C VAL A 3 -2.57 2.65 0.50
N THR A 4 -2.50 1.46 1.06
CA THR A 4 -3.02 1.14 2.39
C THR A 4 -1.91 0.45 3.17
N THR A 5 -1.78 0.79 4.44
CA THR A 5 -0.82 0.16 5.33
C THR A 5 -1.54 -0.68 6.38
N SER A 6 -0.94 -1.81 6.75
CA SER A 6 -1.34 -2.60 7.90
C SER A 6 -0.16 -2.65 8.85
N LYS A 7 -0.35 -2.17 10.07
CA LYS A 7 0.68 -2.06 11.09
C LYS A 7 0.37 -2.99 12.26
N SER A 8 1.36 -3.79 12.63
CA SER A 8 1.42 -4.55 13.88
C SER A 8 2.53 -4.00 14.77
N LYS A 9 2.70 -4.58 15.96
CA LYS A 9 3.69 -4.11 16.96
C LYS A 9 5.11 -4.02 16.39
N ASN A 10 5.49 -4.95 15.50
CA ASN A 10 6.86 -5.11 15.02
C ASN A 10 6.99 -5.02 13.49
N SER A 11 5.90 -4.77 12.76
CA SER A 11 5.91 -4.79 11.30
C SER A 11 4.86 -3.85 10.72
N GLU A 12 5.21 -3.22 9.61
CA GLU A 12 4.26 -2.47 8.79
C GLU A 12 4.34 -3.03 7.37
N SER A 13 3.18 -3.30 6.76
CA SER A 13 3.06 -3.83 5.40
C SER A 13 2.27 -2.87 4.53
N PHE A 14 2.68 -2.74 3.27
CA PHE A 14 2.11 -1.81 2.29
C PHE A 14 1.37 -2.58 1.20
N TYR A 15 0.21 -2.05 0.81
CA TYR A 15 -0.70 -2.65 -0.16
C TYR A 15 -1.22 -1.58 -1.11
N ILE A 16 -1.49 -1.97 -2.36
CA ILE A 16 -2.27 -1.19 -3.31
C ILE A 16 -3.68 -1.73 -3.29
N THR A 17 -4.64 -0.87 -2.97
CA THR A 17 -6.07 -1.19 -2.96
C THR A 17 -6.81 -0.40 -4.03
N ARG A 18 -7.84 -1.02 -4.62
CA ARG A 18 -8.77 -0.39 -5.56
C ARG A 18 -10.15 -0.37 -4.92
N SER A 19 -10.74 0.81 -4.84
CA SER A 19 -12.13 0.99 -4.44
C SER A 19 -13.02 1.08 -5.68
N TYR A 20 -14.22 0.50 -5.59
CA TYR A 20 -15.24 0.56 -6.62
C TYR A 20 -16.64 0.53 -6.00
N VAL A 21 -17.61 1.10 -6.71
CA VAL A 21 -19.02 1.05 -6.31
C VAL A 21 -19.63 -0.19 -6.95
N GLY A 22 -20.19 -1.08 -6.12
CA GLY A 22 -20.90 -2.26 -6.58
C GLY A 22 -22.31 -1.90 -7.10
N ALA A 23 -22.96 -2.85 -7.78
CA ALA A 23 -24.31 -2.67 -8.32
C ALA A 23 -25.38 -2.31 -7.27
N ASN A 24 -25.12 -2.63 -5.99
CA ASN A 24 -25.97 -2.28 -4.85
C ASN A 24 -25.68 -0.88 -4.26
N GLY A 25 -24.87 -0.05 -4.93
CA GLY A 25 -24.47 1.28 -4.46
C GLY A 25 -23.44 1.27 -3.31
N LYS A 26 -23.01 0.10 -2.80
CA LYS A 26 -22.02 0.02 -1.73
C LYS A 26 -20.61 0.15 -2.31
N THR A 27 -19.79 0.98 -1.67
CA THR A 27 -18.36 1.06 -1.99
C THR A 27 -17.65 -0.12 -1.36
N THR A 28 -16.97 -0.90 -2.19
CA THR A 28 -16.11 -2.02 -1.75
C THR A 28 -14.67 -1.71 -2.14
N SER A 29 -13.70 -2.15 -1.33
CA SER A 29 -12.28 -2.06 -1.65
C SER A 29 -11.66 -3.44 -1.74
N THR A 30 -10.86 -3.67 -2.77
CA THR A 30 -10.09 -4.91 -2.94
C THR A 30 -8.60 -4.62 -2.94
N THR A 31 -7.80 -5.54 -2.42
CA THR A 31 -6.35 -5.49 -2.49
C THR A 31 -5.90 -6.00 -3.86
N VAL A 32 -5.25 -5.14 -4.63
CA VAL A 32 -4.76 -5.46 -5.98
C VAL A 32 -3.35 -6.03 -5.91
N ARG A 33 -2.50 -5.48 -5.05
CA ARG A 33 -1.09 -5.92 -4.92
C ARG A 33 -0.57 -5.68 -3.52
N LYS A 34 0.21 -6.63 -2.99
CA LYS A 34 1.03 -6.44 -1.78
C LYS A 34 2.41 -5.93 -2.23
N LEU A 35 2.86 -4.79 -1.68
CA LEU A 35 4.15 -4.19 -2.03
C LEU A 35 5.30 -4.80 -1.20
N GLY A 36 5.09 -4.98 0.10
CA GLY A 36 6.12 -5.51 0.99
C GLY A 36 5.99 -5.00 2.41
N SER A 37 6.94 -5.36 3.27
CA SER A 37 7.07 -4.80 4.61
C SER A 37 7.96 -3.56 4.61
N LEU A 38 7.80 -2.69 5.61
CA LEU A 38 8.65 -1.50 5.78
C LEU A 38 10.13 -1.86 5.76
N LYS A 39 10.53 -2.88 6.55
CA LYS A 39 11.93 -3.32 6.64
C LYS A 39 12.51 -3.73 5.29
N TYR A 40 11.74 -4.48 4.49
CA TYR A 40 12.20 -4.92 3.18
C TYR A 40 12.29 -3.75 2.20
N LEU A 41 11.26 -2.90 2.17
CA LEU A 41 11.20 -1.78 1.23
C LEU A 41 12.21 -0.67 1.58
N SER A 42 12.45 -0.41 2.87
CA SER A 42 13.45 0.56 3.32
C SER A 42 14.87 0.12 2.92
N ASP A 43 15.16 -1.17 3.04
CA ASP A 43 16.46 -1.75 2.67
C ASP A 43 16.65 -1.74 1.15
N MET A 44 15.62 -2.15 0.39
CA MET A 44 15.64 -2.16 -1.07
C MET A 44 15.79 -0.77 -1.68
N LEU A 45 15.12 0.24 -1.12
CA LEU A 45 15.11 1.60 -1.64
C LEU A 45 16.18 2.50 -1.02
N GLY A 46 16.87 2.02 0.03
CA GLY A 46 17.85 2.81 0.78
C GLY A 46 17.24 4.05 1.44
N THR A 47 15.98 3.96 1.90
CA THR A 47 15.23 5.12 2.43
C THR A 47 14.45 4.76 3.68
N ASP A 48 14.03 5.77 4.43
CA ASP A 48 13.13 5.63 5.57
C ASP A 48 11.66 5.34 5.17
N ARG A 49 10.78 5.32 6.17
CA ARG A 49 9.35 5.08 5.96
C ARG A 49 8.70 6.09 5.03
N ASP A 50 9.11 7.36 5.07
CA ASP A 50 8.48 8.41 4.28
C ASP A 50 8.86 8.26 2.81
N GLY A 51 10.13 7.93 2.52
CA GLY A 51 10.53 7.56 1.17
C GLY A 51 9.82 6.30 0.64
N VAL A 52 9.65 5.27 1.49
CA VAL A 52 8.84 4.09 1.13
C VAL A 52 7.40 4.48 0.79
N MET A 53 6.81 5.43 1.52
CA MET A 53 5.45 5.93 1.24
C MET A 53 5.36 6.73 -0.06
N VAL A 54 6.37 7.54 -0.41
CA VAL A 54 6.43 8.26 -1.69
C VAL A 54 6.49 7.26 -2.83
N TRP A 55 7.42 6.31 -2.77
CA TRP A 55 7.56 5.25 -3.77
C TRP A 55 6.28 4.42 -3.90
N ALA A 56 5.67 4.01 -2.79
CA ALA A 56 4.43 3.23 -2.82
C ALA A 56 3.28 3.99 -3.50
N LYS A 57 3.20 5.31 -3.35
CA LYS A 57 2.20 6.16 -4.02
C LYS A 57 2.44 6.20 -5.53
N GLU A 58 3.71 6.25 -5.97
CA GLU A 58 4.05 6.14 -7.39
C GLU A 58 3.61 4.79 -7.95
N GLN A 59 3.86 3.69 -7.22
CA GLN A 59 3.40 2.36 -7.60
C GLN A 59 1.88 2.22 -7.70
N ALA A 60 1.11 3.09 -7.05
CA ALA A 60 -0.36 3.10 -7.10
C ALA A 60 -0.95 4.03 -8.19
N ARG A 61 -0.10 4.81 -8.87
CA ARG A 61 -0.43 5.66 -10.02
C ARG A 61 -0.28 4.93 -11.35
N ILE A 62 0.65 3.97 -11.41
CA ILE A 62 0.84 3.04 -12.52
C ILE A 62 -0.31 2.02 -12.51
#